data_AF-A0A3D9C1M7-F1
#
_entry.id   AF-A0A3D9C1M7-F1
#
_cell.length_a   1.000
_cell.length_b   1.000
_cell.length_c   1.000
_cell.angle_alpha   90.00
_cell.angle_beta   90.00
_cell.angle_gamma   90.00
#
_symmetry.space_group_name_H-M   'P 1'
#
loop_
_entity.id
_entity.type
_entity.pdbx_description
1 polymer ?
#
loop_
_entity_poly.entity_id
_entity_poly.type
_entity_poly.pdbx_seq_one_letter_code
_entity_poly.pdbx_strand_id
1 'polypeptide(L)' 'MDNMNVLPIFNSVLYSFLGIAILLVCYFIIEKLTPEKTWHEIAQNKNIALAIVFGAFIIGISMIISAAIHG' A
#
# COMPACT_ATOMS: atom_id res chain seq x y z
N MET A 1 15.58 8.71 -35.58
CA MET A 1 15.67 9.16 -34.17
C MET A 1 14.26 9.07 -33.64
N ASP A 2 13.83 7.84 -33.40
CA ASP A 2 12.43 7.50 -33.28
C ASP A 2 11.83 8.08 -32.01
N ASN A 3 10.62 8.58 -32.16
CA ASN A 3 9.83 9.25 -31.15
C ASN A 3 9.83 8.41 -29.87
N MET A 4 10.59 8.85 -28.86
CA MET A 4 10.44 8.37 -27.49
C MET A 4 8.97 8.54 -27.14
N ASN A 5 8.23 7.43 -27.13
CA ASN A 5 6.82 7.44 -26.78
C ASN A 5 6.79 7.64 -25.25
N VAL A 6 6.84 8.89 -24.81
CA VAL A 6 6.92 9.28 -23.40
C VAL A 6 5.61 9.02 -22.65
N LEU A 7 4.51 8.83 -23.38
CA LEU A 7 3.19 8.50 -22.85
C LEU A 7 3.17 7.26 -21.93
N PRO A 8 3.65 6.08 -22.34
CA PRO A 8 3.65 4.89 -21.48
C PRO A 8 4.50 5.03 -20.22
N ILE A 9 5.62 5.76 -20.28
CA ILE A 9 6.47 6.00 -19.11
C ILE A 9 5.74 6.92 -18.12
N PHE A 10 5.15 8.00 -18.64
CA PHE A 10 4.37 8.94 -17.83
C PHE A 10 3.17 8.25 -17.14
N ASN A 11 2.43 7.42 -17.88
CA ASN A 11 1.32 6.67 -17.34
C ASN A 11 1.76 5.69 -16.25
N SER A 12 2.87 4.95 -16.46
CA SER A 12 3.40 4.02 -15.45
C SER A 12 3.78 4.71 -14.15
N VAL A 13 4.42 5.88 -14.23
CA VAL A 13 4.76 6.69 -13.06
C VAL A 13 3.50 7.17 -12.36
N LEU A 14 2.52 7.69 -13.10
CA LEU A 14 1.26 8.18 -12.54
C LEU A 14 0.49 7.09 -11.80
N TYR A 15 0.35 5.89 -12.39
CA TYR A 15 -0.34 4.77 -11.76
C TYR A 15 0.43 4.20 -10.55
N SER A 16 1.76 4.24 -10.56
CA SER A 16 2.58 3.86 -9.39
C SER A 16 2.32 4.80 -8.21
N PHE A 17 2.31 6.12 -8.44
CA PHE A 17 1.99 7.09 -7.39
C PHE A 17 0.54 6.96 -6.90
N LEU A 18 -0.40 6.70 -7.81
CA LEU A 18 -1.80 6.46 -7.44
C LEU A 18 -1.94 5.23 -6.54
N GLY A 19 -1.26 4.13 -6.85
CA GLY A 19 -1.24 2.94 -6.02
C GLY A 19 -0.69 3.20 -4.61
N ILE A 20 0.41 3.96 -4.50
CA ILE A 20 0.98 4.35 -3.21
C ILE A 20 -0.01 5.21 -2.42
N ALA A 21 -0.66 6.19 -3.07
CA ALA A 21 -1.64 7.05 -2.42
C ALA A 21 -2.83 6.24 -1.87
N ILE A 22 -3.37 5.30 -2.65
CA ILE A 22 -4.46 4.42 -2.20
C ILE A 22 -4.01 3.56 -1.02
N LEU A 23 -2.80 2.98 -1.09
CA LEU A 23 -2.25 2.16 -0.01
C LEU A 23 -2.12 2.95 1.30
N LEU A 24 -1.67 4.20 1.24
CA LEU A 24 -1.59 5.09 2.40
C LEU A 24 -2.97 5.40 2.98
N VAL A 25 -3.97 5.66 2.13
CA VAL A 25 -5.35 5.90 2.59
C VAL A 25 -5.90 4.66 3.30
N CYS A 26 -5.72 3.47 2.72
CA CYS A 26 -6.15 2.21 3.34
C CYS A 26 -5.43 1.97 4.68
N TYR A 27 -4.11 2.23 4.72
CA TYR A 27 -3.33 2.16 5.96
C TYR A 27 -3.93 3.05 7.05
N PHE A 28 -4.24 4.32 6.73
CA PHE A 28 -4.84 5.25 7.68
C PHE A 28 -6.23 4.79 8.18
N ILE A 29 -7.03 4.20 7.29
CA ILE A 29 -8.35 3.65 7.65
C ILE A 29 -8.17 2.49 8.64
N ILE A 30 -7.25 1.57 8.37
CA ILE A 30 -6.97 0.42 9.24
C ILE A 30 -6.44 0.89 10.60
N GLU A 31 -5.52 1.85 10.62
CA GLU A 31 -4.97 2.38 11.86
C GLU A 31 -6.03 3.12 12.69
N LYS A 32 -7.00 3.77 12.04
CA LYS A 32 -8.14 4.37 12.75
C LYS A 32 -9.13 3.32 13.26
N LEU A 33 -9.33 2.22 12.53
CA LEU A 33 -10.18 1.11 12.94
C LEU A 33 -9.57 0.28 14.06
N THR A 34 -8.24 0.21 14.12
CA THR A 34 -7.51 -0.52 15.14
C THR A 34 -7.33 0.40 16.36
N PRO A 35 -8.06 0.18 17.47
CA PRO A 35 -8.03 1.10 18.62
C PRO A 35 -6.69 1.04 19.39
N GLU A 36 -5.95 -0.06 19.24
CA GLU A 36 -4.62 -0.23 19.79
C GLU A 36 -3.61 0.66 19.05
N LYS A 37 -2.63 1.22 19.78
CA LYS A 37 -1.50 1.91 19.15
C LYS A 37 -0.63 0.89 18.44
N THR A 38 -0.97 0.57 17.20
CA THR A 38 -0.32 -0.46 16.36
C THR A 38 1.20 -0.32 16.39
N TRP A 39 1.71 0.91 16.25
CA TRP A 39 3.14 1.17 16.33
C TRP A 39 3.76 0.89 17.70
N HIS A 40 3.08 1.22 18.79
CA HIS A 40 3.53 0.95 20.16
C HIS A 40 3.53 -0.57 20.44
N GLU A 41 2.48 -1.26 20.05
CA GLU A 41 2.34 -2.71 20.20
C GLU A 41 3.43 -3.48 19.44
N ILE A 42 3.70 -3.09 18.19
CA ILE A 42 4.72 -3.73 17.36
C ILE A 42 6.13 -3.37 17.85
N ALA A 43 6.41 -2.09 18.08
CA ALA A 43 7.77 -1.62 18.36
C ALA A 43 8.19 -1.80 19.82
N GLN A 44 7.29 -1.57 20.78
CA GLN A 44 7.62 -1.63 22.22
C GLN A 44 7.24 -2.97 22.83
N ASN A 45 6.00 -3.43 22.62
CA ASN A 45 5.51 -4.69 23.18
C ASN A 45 5.93 -5.92 22.37
N LYS A 46 6.61 -5.72 21.22
CA LYS A 46 7.09 -6.78 20.31
C LYS A 46 5.98 -7.76 19.95
N ASN A 47 4.79 -7.23 19.68
CA ASN A 47 3.63 -8.03 19.31
C ASN A 47 3.79 -8.53 17.86
N ILE A 48 4.45 -9.68 17.71
CA ILE A 48 4.72 -10.30 16.40
C ILE A 48 3.41 -10.72 15.71
N ALA A 49 2.40 -11.14 16.47
CA ALA A 49 1.10 -11.51 15.90
C ALA A 49 0.46 -10.32 15.18
N LEU A 50 0.47 -9.15 15.81
CA LEU A 50 -0.03 -7.93 15.19
C LEU A 50 0.78 -7.54 13.95
N ALA A 51 2.12 -7.64 14.01
CA ALA A 51 3.00 -7.36 12.87
C ALA A 51 2.71 -8.27 11.66
N ILE A 52 2.48 -9.57 11.89
CA ILE A 52 2.15 -10.53 10.83
C ILE A 52 0.80 -10.17 10.19
N VAL A 53 -0.23 -9.92 10.99
CA VAL A 53 -1.56 -9.53 10.49
C VAL A 53 -1.47 -8.23 9.68
N PHE A 54 -0.72 -7.26 10.18
CA PHE A 54 -0.52 -5.98 9.51
C PHE A 54 0.21 -6.14 8.17
N GLY A 55 1.26 -6.96 8.14
CA GLY A 55 1.97 -7.30 6.90
C GLY A 55 1.06 -8.02 5.89
N ALA A 56 0.24 -8.96 6.33
CA ALA A 56 -0.74 -9.64 5.49
C ALA A 56 -1.78 -8.66 4.90
N PHE A 57 -2.23 -7.68 5.67
CA PHE A 57 -3.11 -6.62 5.20
C PHE A 57 -2.48 -5.79 4.08
N ILE A 58 -1.24 -5.33 4.26
CA ILE A 58 -0.52 -4.54 3.25
C ILE A 58 -0.36 -5.34 1.95
N ILE A 59 -0.01 -6.63 2.05
CA ILE A 59 0.12 -7.52 0.88
C ILE A 59 -1.24 -7.69 0.19
N GLY A 60 -2.32 -7.93 0.94
CA GLY A 60 -3.67 -8.07 0.42
C GLY A 60 -4.14 -6.82 -0.36
N ILE A 61 -3.95 -5.64 0.22
CA ILE A 61 -4.28 -4.36 -0.42
C ILE A 61 -3.45 -4.15 -1.68
N SER A 62 -2.15 -4.46 -1.64
CA SER A 62 -1.26 -4.34 -2.80
C SER A 62 -1.71 -5.23 -3.96
N MET A 63 -2.19 -6.45 -3.68
CA MET A 63 -2.75 -7.34 -4.70
C MET A 63 -4.05 -6.78 -5.32
N ILE A 64 -4.95 -6.23 -4.49
CA ILE A 64 -6.19 -5.61 -4.98
C ILE A 64 -5.88 -4.41 -5.89
N ILE A 65 -4.94 -3.55 -5.50
CA ILE A 65 -4.51 -2.41 -6.31
C ILE A 65 -3.88 -2.89 -7.63
N SER A 66 -3.02 -3.91 -7.57
CA SER A 66 -2.40 -4.49 -8.77
C SER A 66 -3.44 -5.01 -9.74
N ALA A 67 -4.44 -5.75 -9.24
CA ALA A 67 -5.55 -6.27 -10.03
C ALA A 67 -6.45 -5.17 -10.60
N ALA A 68 -6.64 -4.06 -9.88
CA ALA A 68 -7.44 -2.93 -10.35
C ALA A 68 -6.73 -2.09 -11.44
N ILE A 69 -5.40 -2.01 -11.40
CA ILE A 69 -4.60 -1.26 -12.39
C ILE A 69 -4.37 -2.08 -13.67
N HIS A 70 -4.22 -3.41 -13.55
CA HIS A 70 -4.00 -4.32 -14.68
C HIS A 70 -5.29 -4.99 -15.21
N GLY A 71 -6.45 -4.61 -14.66
CA GLY A 71 -7.77 -5.12 -15.06
C GLY A 71 -8.34 -4.46 -16.30
#